data_AF-A0A2V5K7V2-F1
#
_entry.id   AF-A0A2V5K7V2-F1
#
_cell.length_a   1.000
_cell.length_b   1.000
_cell.length_c   1.000
_cell.angle_alpha   90.00
_cell.angle_beta   90.00
_cell.angle_gamma   90.00
#
_symmetry.space_group_name_H-M   'P 1'
#
loop_
_entity.id
_entity.type
_entity.pdbx_description
1 polymer ?
#
loop_
_entity_poly.entity_id
_entity_poly.type
_entity_poly.pdbx_seq_one_letter_code
_entity_poly.pdbx_strand_id
1 'polypeptide(L)'
;MHTVNLKDVPEQERKSPKGKFGRVSKNISIALGREPESLDLSKRHPFDSGRGSVRDKDGTTEVGPGDAFFFQPGEAHQLTNAGDEDFVYYVIADNPRSGGATGDSCYYPDSSKWAVAKEGSEEVIIKGTGTDYFDGEE
;
A
#
# COMPACT_ATOMS: atom_id res chain seq x y z
N MET A 1 -1.32 23.74 3.12
CA MET A 1 -0.61 22.49 2.76
C MET A 1 0.34 22.13 3.89
N HIS A 2 0.04 21.07 4.65
CA HIS A 2 0.93 20.54 5.67
C HIS A 2 1.90 19.56 4.99
N THR A 3 3.21 19.78 5.12
CA THR A 3 4.23 18.97 4.44
C THR A 3 5.05 18.21 5.48
N VAL A 4 5.22 16.90 5.27
CA VAL A 4 5.95 15.99 6.18
C VAL A 4 7.09 15.34 5.42
N ASN A 5 8.29 15.37 6.00
CA ASN A 5 9.44 14.65 5.48
C ASN A 5 9.48 13.23 6.08
N LEU A 6 9.49 12.21 5.22
CA LEU A 6 9.47 10.80 5.63
C LEU A 6 10.70 10.39 6.46
N LYS A 7 11.81 11.12 6.37
CA LYS A 7 13.01 10.87 7.20
C LYS A 7 12.75 11.18 8.67
N ASP A 8 11.84 12.11 8.95
CA ASP A 8 11.55 12.60 10.29
C ASP A 8 10.38 11.85 10.94
N VAL A 9 9.70 10.97 10.19
CA VAL A 9 8.64 10.11 10.73
C VAL A 9 9.26 8.90 11.44
N PRO A 10 8.99 8.69 12.74
CA PRO A 10 9.61 7.63 13.52
C PRO A 10 9.18 6.25 13.03
N GLU A 11 10.14 5.34 12.99
CA GLU A 11 9.90 3.92 12.75
C GLU A 11 9.40 3.24 14.02
N GLN A 12 8.33 2.47 13.88
CA GLN A 12 7.81 1.60 14.92
C GLN A 12 8.14 0.17 14.58
N GLU A 13 8.87 -0.48 15.48
CA GLU A 13 9.22 -1.89 15.37
C GLU A 13 8.23 -2.73 16.17
N ARG A 14 7.70 -3.78 15.55
CA ARG A 14 6.87 -4.80 16.20
C ARG A 14 7.52 -6.16 16.00
N LYS A 15 7.73 -6.88 17.10
CA LYS A 15 8.25 -8.25 17.07
C LYS A 15 7.17 -9.22 17.51
N SER A 16 7.20 -10.45 16.99
CA SER A 16 6.40 -11.53 17.55
C SER A 16 6.86 -11.85 18.97
N PRO A 17 6.01 -12.47 19.82
CA PRO A 17 6.36 -12.76 21.21
C PRO A 17 7.66 -13.56 21.39
N LYS A 18 8.01 -14.38 20.39
CA LYS A 18 9.26 -15.18 20.38
C LYS A 18 10.37 -14.57 19.52
N GLY A 19 10.19 -13.36 19.01
CA GLY A 19 11.18 -12.64 18.20
C GLY A 19 11.42 -13.19 16.79
N LYS A 20 10.75 -14.29 16.39
CA LYS A 20 10.94 -14.93 15.07
C LYS A 20 10.52 -14.03 13.90
N PHE A 21 9.59 -13.11 14.12
CA PHE A 21 9.05 -12.23 13.09
C PHE A 21 9.18 -10.79 13.54
N GLY A 22 9.53 -9.91 12.62
CA GLY A 22 9.66 -8.47 12.83
C GLY A 22 8.91 -7.71 11.75
N ARG A 23 8.38 -6.54 12.12
CA ARG A 23 7.83 -5.54 11.21
C ARG A 23 8.35 -4.18 11.63
N VAL A 24 8.75 -3.37 10.67
CA VAL A 24 9.02 -1.94 10.86
C VAL A 24 7.96 -1.17 10.09
N SER A 25 7.40 -0.13 10.70
CA SER A 25 6.34 0.69 10.08
C SER A 25 6.48 2.16 10.43
N LYS A 26 6.21 3.04 9.47
CA LYS A 26 6.09 4.50 9.68
C LYS A 26 4.63 4.90 9.55
N ASN A 27 4.10 5.62 10.54
CA ASN A 27 2.69 6.05 10.54
C ASN A 27 2.50 7.39 9.82
N ILE A 28 2.53 7.37 8.49
CA ILE A 28 2.45 8.57 7.63
C ILE A 28 1.13 9.33 7.87
N SER A 29 0.01 8.63 8.04
CA SER A 29 -1.29 9.25 8.31
C SER A 29 -1.31 10.05 9.62
N ILE A 30 -0.70 9.52 10.68
CA ILE A 30 -0.55 10.21 11.97
C ILE A 30 0.35 11.44 11.79
N ALA A 31 1.46 11.28 11.05
CA ALA A 31 2.36 12.39 10.78
C ALA A 31 1.68 13.50 9.97
N LEU A 32 0.72 13.16 9.11
CA LEU A 32 -0.11 14.11 8.35
C LEU A 32 -1.30 14.67 9.15
N GLY A 33 -1.45 14.33 10.45
CA GLY A 33 -2.44 14.94 11.34
C GLY A 33 -3.60 14.04 11.77
N ARG A 34 -3.59 12.74 11.44
CA ARG A 34 -4.58 11.79 11.98
C ARG A 34 -4.50 11.71 13.51
N GLU A 35 -5.66 11.70 14.16
CA GLU A 35 -5.79 11.32 15.58
C GLU A 35 -6.00 9.79 15.68
N PRO A 36 -5.02 8.99 16.16
CA PRO A 36 -5.03 7.53 16.02
C PRO A 36 -6.19 6.83 16.73
N GLU A 37 -6.59 7.35 17.89
CA GLU A 37 -7.64 6.79 18.76
C GLU A 37 -9.02 7.42 18.50
N SER A 38 -9.11 8.37 17.56
CA SER A 38 -10.35 9.11 17.34
C SER A 38 -11.40 8.26 16.63
N LEU A 39 -12.64 8.32 17.13
CA LEU A 39 -13.78 7.72 16.47
C LEU A 39 -14.48 8.63 15.44
N ASP A 40 -14.02 9.87 15.34
CA ASP A 40 -14.51 10.87 14.39
C ASP A 40 -13.90 10.64 13.00
N LEU A 41 -14.74 10.49 11.98
CA LEU A 41 -14.32 10.25 10.60
C LEU A 41 -13.45 11.39 10.05
N SER A 42 -13.77 12.64 10.38
CA SER A 42 -13.01 13.82 9.94
C SER A 42 -11.57 13.87 10.45
N LYS A 43 -11.26 13.06 11.47
CA LYS A 43 -9.96 12.99 12.13
C LYS A 43 -9.17 11.72 11.83
N ARG A 44 -9.74 10.83 11.00
CA ARG A 44 -9.19 9.48 10.75
C ARG A 44 -8.31 9.41 9.51
N HIS A 45 -8.58 10.15 8.43
CA HIS A 45 -7.75 10.15 7.20
C HIS A 45 -7.93 11.42 6.35
N PRO A 46 -6.93 11.81 5.53
CA PRO A 46 -6.89 13.15 4.94
C PRO A 46 -7.53 13.21 3.55
N PHE A 47 -8.68 13.87 3.46
CA PHE A 47 -8.98 14.74 2.34
C PHE A 47 -8.75 16.17 2.83
N ASP A 48 -7.90 16.92 2.14
CA ASP A 48 -7.43 18.21 2.64
C ASP A 48 -8.39 19.37 2.27
N SER A 49 -9.14 19.26 1.16
CA SER A 49 -10.13 20.25 0.73
C SER A 49 -10.92 19.81 -0.52
N GLY A 50 -12.03 20.49 -0.80
CA GLY A 50 -12.82 20.35 -2.04
C GLY A 50 -13.79 19.16 -2.04
N ARG A 51 -14.62 19.08 -3.09
CA ARG A 51 -15.59 17.99 -3.32
C ARG A 51 -15.24 17.21 -4.57
N GLY A 52 -15.26 15.90 -4.49
CA GLY A 52 -15.06 15.00 -5.60
C GLY A 52 -16.24 14.07 -5.83
N SER A 53 -16.21 13.35 -6.94
CA SER A 53 -17.04 12.17 -7.16
C SER A 53 -16.17 10.99 -7.55
N VAL A 54 -16.50 9.83 -7.00
CA VAL A 54 -15.82 8.56 -7.25
C VAL A 54 -16.80 7.65 -7.95
N ARG A 55 -16.44 7.18 -9.14
CA ARG A 55 -17.23 6.19 -9.90
C ARG A 55 -16.57 4.83 -9.82
N ASP A 56 -17.34 3.81 -9.50
CA ASP A 56 -16.96 2.39 -9.51
C ASP A 56 -18.01 1.55 -10.28
N LYS A 57 -18.00 0.22 -10.09
CA LYS A 57 -18.94 -0.69 -10.74
C LYS A 57 -20.40 -0.56 -10.23
N ASP A 58 -20.59 -0.07 -9.01
CA ASP A 58 -21.88 0.00 -8.34
C ASP A 58 -22.52 1.39 -8.49
N GLY A 59 -21.74 2.42 -8.86
CA GLY A 59 -22.28 3.71 -9.25
C GLY A 59 -21.30 4.86 -9.06
N THR A 60 -21.83 6.01 -8.67
CA THR A 60 -21.05 7.21 -8.36
C THR A 60 -21.40 7.69 -6.97
N THR A 61 -20.38 8.01 -6.17
CA THR A 61 -20.49 8.51 -4.80
C THR A 61 -19.79 9.86 -4.69
N GLU A 62 -20.44 10.87 -4.11
CA GLU A 62 -19.78 12.13 -3.77
C GLU A 62 -18.87 11.93 -2.55
N VAL A 63 -17.71 12.60 -2.57
CA VAL A 63 -16.71 12.54 -1.50
C VAL A 63 -16.23 13.94 -1.15
N GLY A 64 -15.82 14.13 0.11
CA GLY A 64 -15.28 15.39 0.61
C GLY A 64 -14.26 15.21 1.73
N PRO A 65 -13.90 16.30 2.43
CA PRO A 65 -12.94 16.28 3.54
C PRO A 65 -13.28 15.22 4.60
N GLY A 66 -12.35 14.30 4.86
CA GLY A 66 -12.46 13.24 5.88
C GLY A 66 -13.00 11.88 5.41
N ASP A 67 -13.52 11.76 4.18
CA ASP A 67 -13.92 10.46 3.63
C ASP A 67 -12.71 9.51 3.42
N ALA A 68 -12.96 8.27 3.03
CA ALA A 68 -11.94 7.37 2.47
C ALA A 68 -12.59 6.33 1.55
N PHE A 69 -11.86 5.89 0.52
CA PHE A 69 -12.25 4.79 -0.33
C PHE A 69 -11.04 3.89 -0.65
N PHE A 70 -11.31 2.63 -0.96
CA PHE A 70 -10.30 1.63 -1.25
C PHE A 70 -10.78 0.78 -2.43
N PHE A 71 -9.91 0.59 -3.41
CA PHE A 71 -10.18 -0.24 -4.59
C PHE A 71 -9.10 -1.32 -4.69
N GLN A 72 -9.51 -2.58 -4.80
CA GLN A 72 -8.61 -3.71 -5.00
C GLN A 72 -7.96 -3.65 -6.39
N PRO A 73 -6.82 -4.34 -6.60
CA PRO A 73 -6.28 -4.54 -7.94
C PRO A 73 -7.33 -5.08 -8.91
N GLY A 74 -7.49 -4.42 -10.06
CA GLY A 74 -8.47 -4.78 -11.09
C GLY A 74 -9.86 -4.14 -10.91
N GLU A 75 -10.13 -3.44 -9.81
CA GLU A 75 -11.38 -2.68 -9.64
C GLU A 75 -11.27 -1.33 -10.33
N ALA A 76 -11.97 -1.19 -11.46
CA ALA A 76 -11.99 0.06 -12.21
C ALA A 76 -12.66 1.17 -11.40
N HIS A 77 -11.99 2.31 -11.30
CA HIS A 77 -12.49 3.49 -10.61
C HIS A 77 -12.06 4.78 -11.31
N GLN A 78 -12.83 5.84 -11.11
CA GLN A 78 -12.55 7.17 -11.64
C GLN A 78 -12.85 8.23 -10.59
N LEU A 79 -11.96 9.21 -10.46
CA LEU A 79 -12.16 10.39 -9.63
C LEU A 79 -12.44 11.59 -10.54
N THR A 80 -13.42 12.40 -10.17
CA THR A 80 -13.75 13.66 -10.86
C THR A 80 -13.89 14.77 -9.83
N ASN A 81 -13.41 15.98 -10.13
CA ASN A 81 -13.72 17.15 -9.30
C ASN A 81 -15.21 17.50 -9.47
N ALA A 82 -15.96 17.48 -8.37
CA ALA A 82 -17.40 17.77 -8.34
C ALA A 82 -17.71 19.15 -7.73
N GLY A 83 -16.69 19.91 -7.34
CA GLY A 83 -16.80 21.25 -6.77
C GLY A 83 -16.30 22.35 -7.70
N ASP A 84 -16.34 23.57 -7.15
CA ASP A 84 -15.82 24.82 -7.70
C ASP A 84 -14.43 25.19 -7.14
N GLU A 85 -13.92 24.38 -6.21
CA GLU A 85 -12.59 24.48 -5.62
C GLU A 85 -11.70 23.29 -6.04
N ASP A 86 -10.40 23.35 -5.75
CA ASP A 86 -9.49 22.23 -5.97
C ASP A 86 -9.86 21.02 -5.10
N PHE A 87 -10.08 19.87 -5.73
CA PHE A 87 -10.25 18.59 -5.06
C PHE A 87 -8.90 17.94 -4.76
N VAL A 88 -8.46 18.02 -3.50
CA VAL A 88 -7.14 17.56 -3.05
C VAL A 88 -7.27 16.24 -2.28
N TYR A 89 -6.60 15.20 -2.74
CA TYR A 89 -6.64 13.85 -2.16
C TYR A 89 -5.26 13.19 -2.16
N TYR A 90 -5.06 12.26 -1.23
CA TYR A 90 -3.85 11.43 -1.19
C TYR A 90 -4.11 10.06 -1.80
N VAL A 91 -3.19 9.60 -2.66
CA VAL A 91 -3.13 8.20 -3.09
C VAL A 91 -2.09 7.49 -2.24
N ILE A 92 -2.54 6.55 -1.43
CA ILE A 92 -1.64 5.64 -0.70
C ILE A 92 -1.57 4.36 -1.51
N ALA A 93 -0.51 4.23 -2.32
CA ALA A 93 -0.21 3.01 -3.05
C ALA A 93 1.02 2.35 -2.44
N ASP A 94 0.90 1.06 -2.11
CA ASP A 94 2.08 0.20 -2.04
C ASP A 94 2.38 -0.17 -3.50
N ASN A 95 3.41 0.44 -4.08
CA ASN A 95 3.94 0.07 -5.39
C ASN A 95 5.16 -0.84 -5.15
N PRO A 96 5.00 -2.12 -4.76
CA PRO A 96 6.13 -3.03 -4.76
C PRO A 96 6.70 -3.04 -6.18
N ARG A 97 8.02 -2.91 -6.30
CA ARG A 97 8.75 -2.72 -7.56
C ARG A 97 8.76 -3.99 -8.44
N SER A 98 7.89 -4.92 -8.15
CA SER A 98 7.84 -6.29 -8.66
C SER A 98 6.37 -6.58 -8.93
N GLY A 99 6.02 -6.63 -10.21
CA GLY A 99 4.64 -6.64 -10.70
C GLY A 99 3.74 -7.67 -10.03
N GLY A 100 2.59 -7.21 -9.53
CA GLY A 100 1.50 -8.04 -9.03
C GLY A 100 1.24 -7.88 -7.52
N ALA A 101 0.10 -8.41 -7.07
CA ALA A 101 -0.39 -8.32 -5.69
C ALA A 101 0.52 -8.97 -4.62
N THR A 102 1.63 -9.60 -5.02
CA THR A 102 2.51 -10.44 -4.19
C THR A 102 4.00 -10.21 -4.47
N GLY A 103 4.39 -9.01 -4.94
CA GLY A 103 5.71 -8.72 -5.53
C GLY A 103 6.98 -9.10 -4.75
N ASP A 104 6.94 -9.52 -3.49
CA ASP A 104 8.15 -9.87 -2.75
C ASP A 104 8.52 -11.35 -2.92
N SER A 105 9.66 -11.64 -3.55
CA SER A 105 10.25 -12.99 -3.48
C SER A 105 10.79 -13.23 -2.07
N CYS A 106 10.35 -14.31 -1.41
CA CYS A 106 10.69 -14.60 -0.02
C CYS A 106 11.65 -15.80 0.08
N TYR A 107 12.83 -15.63 0.69
CA TYR A 107 13.77 -16.71 0.95
C TYR A 107 13.58 -17.32 2.35
N TYR A 108 13.40 -18.65 2.41
CA TYR A 108 13.28 -19.41 3.65
C TYR A 108 14.62 -20.10 4.01
N PRO A 109 15.45 -19.53 4.90
CA PRO A 109 16.82 -20.01 5.15
C PRO A 109 16.87 -21.45 5.69
N ASP A 110 15.92 -21.83 6.54
CA ASP A 110 15.87 -23.16 7.16
C ASP A 110 15.59 -24.30 6.15
N SER A 111 15.01 -23.96 4.99
CA SER A 111 14.59 -24.96 4.00
C SER A 111 15.18 -24.75 2.61
N SER A 112 15.94 -23.66 2.44
CA SER A 112 16.49 -23.18 1.17
C SER A 112 15.44 -23.06 0.05
N LYS A 113 14.22 -22.67 0.43
CA LYS A 113 13.11 -22.47 -0.50
C LYS A 113 12.94 -21.00 -0.83
N TRP A 114 12.36 -20.71 -1.97
CA TRP A 114 11.92 -19.39 -2.38
C TRP A 114 10.42 -19.41 -2.64
N ALA A 115 9.70 -18.42 -2.13
CA ALA A 115 8.40 -18.05 -2.67
C ALA A 115 8.63 -17.07 -3.82
N VAL A 116 8.12 -17.38 -5.00
CA VAL A 116 8.26 -16.54 -6.18
C VAL A 116 6.91 -16.39 -6.88
N ALA A 117 6.67 -15.21 -7.47
CA ALA A 117 5.53 -14.99 -8.34
C ALA A 117 5.84 -15.52 -9.74
N LYS A 118 4.89 -16.24 -10.36
CA LYS A 118 4.93 -16.62 -11.77
C LYS A 118 3.68 -16.09 -12.44
N GLU A 119 3.84 -15.51 -13.64
CA GLU A 119 2.72 -15.01 -14.44
C GLU A 119 1.62 -16.06 -14.56
N GLY A 120 0.38 -15.68 -14.22
CA GLY A 120 -0.79 -16.57 -14.19
C GLY A 120 -0.96 -17.42 -12.92
N SER A 121 -0.17 -17.18 -11.86
CA SER A 121 -0.33 -17.83 -10.55
C SER A 121 -0.08 -16.85 -9.40
N GLU A 122 -0.73 -17.07 -8.25
CA GLU A 122 -0.61 -16.16 -7.08
C GLU A 122 0.79 -16.22 -6.43
N GLU A 123 1.32 -17.43 -6.22
CA GLU A 123 2.67 -17.69 -5.68
C GLU A 123 3.05 -19.16 -5.89
N VAL A 124 4.33 -19.46 -6.16
CA VAL A 124 4.85 -20.85 -6.19
C VAL A 124 6.09 -20.99 -5.31
N ILE A 125 6.24 -22.16 -4.68
CA ILE A 125 7.39 -22.48 -3.83
C ILE A 125 8.39 -23.30 -4.62
N ILE A 126 9.57 -22.73 -4.86
CA ILE A 126 10.66 -23.38 -5.58
C ILE A 126 11.85 -23.66 -4.65
N LYS A 127 12.69 -24.63 -5.04
CA LYS A 127 13.97 -24.93 -4.38
C LYS A 127 15.02 -25.12 -5.47
N GLY A 128 16.12 -24.38 -5.37
CA GLY A 128 17.22 -24.42 -6.33
C GLY A 128 18.47 -23.75 -5.76
N THR A 129 19.61 -23.98 -6.42
CA THR A 129 20.85 -23.25 -6.18
C THR A 129 20.86 -21.97 -7.01
N GLY A 130 21.43 -20.88 -6.49
CA GLY A 130 21.70 -19.72 -7.33
C GLY A 130 22.61 -20.13 -8.48
N THR A 131 22.23 -19.78 -9.71
CA THR A 131 23.01 -20.06 -10.92
C THR A 131 23.35 -18.75 -11.62
N ASP A 132 24.38 -18.81 -12.48
CA ASP A 132 24.72 -17.70 -13.35
C ASP A 132 23.62 -17.50 -14.41
N TYR A 133 23.44 -16.25 -14.86
CA TYR A 133 22.42 -15.94 -15.86
C TYR A 133 22.65 -16.65 -17.19
N PHE A 134 23.91 -16.93 -17.55
CA PHE A 134 24.30 -17.57 -18.82
C PHE A 134 24.57 -19.08 -18.70
N ASP A 135 24.24 -19.70 -17.57
CA ASP A 135 24.45 -21.14 -17.37
C ASP A 135 23.60 -21.97 -18.36
N GLY A 136 24.27 -22.70 -19.26
CA GLY A 136 23.64 -23.57 -20.26
C GLY A 136 23.32 -22.93 -21.62
N GLU A 137 23.73 -21.67 -21.86
CA GLU A 137 23.66 -21.05 -23.18
C GLU A 137 24.96 -21.36 -23.99
N GLU A 138 24.94 -22.45 -24.76
CA GLU A 138 25.88 -22.76 -25.86
C GLU A 138 25.23 -22.59 -27.23
#